data_AF-A0A1G4KBZ4-F1
#
_entry.id   AF-A0A1G4KBZ4-F1
#
_cell.length_a   1.000
_cell.length_b   1.000
_cell.length_c   1.000
_cell.angle_alpha   90.00
_cell.angle_beta   90.00
_cell.angle_gamma   90.00
#
_symmetry.space_group_name_H-M   'P 1'
#
loop_
_entity.id
_entity.type
_entity.pdbx_description
1 polymer ?
#
loop_
_entity_poly.entity_id
_entity_poly.type
_entity_poly.pdbx_seq_one_letter_code
_entity_poly.pdbx_strand_id
1 'polypeptide(L)'
;MDSNLLSRVEALRQKLDGSSISGSLVRPHLSSRVLINKYKYKTKATRAKRNPFLPVKLQNAGKLYERALDGQKLAFGCQEFANHLKSLVKASRHHLLLWNSEKVNAAVLAAAGWSPMPCNKTSGGPQSLILKCSQCSEVFYLKLDEYLETAELESRFKEILTTAHHTGCSWRRRQSYDLEKNYHLNRGNLYLEFERVSNELRRCQDWDMPQLENIDQDAVRPLARTFDVSIDAIALRSLSLVLKGYTFVNKEIVECSGCFQRAFITTIENSETNCHAKWCKYHDESKLTKMLLKSLSRIDKSSGLGERLESLGVHLHAV
;
A
#
# COMPACT_ATOMS: atom_id res chain seq x y z
N MET A 1 -36.30 35.04 5.36
CA MET A 1 -36.17 34.70 3.93
C MET A 1 -35.16 35.63 3.32
N ASP A 2 -34.18 35.08 2.60
CA ASP A 2 -32.99 35.78 2.14
C ASP A 2 -33.33 36.77 1.00
N SER A 3 -33.10 38.07 1.21
CA SER A 3 -33.48 39.15 0.29
C SER A 3 -32.80 39.03 -1.08
N ASN A 4 -31.65 38.36 -1.12
CA ASN A 4 -30.93 38.04 -2.36
C ASN A 4 -31.62 36.96 -3.21
N LEU A 5 -32.44 36.10 -2.62
CA LEU A 5 -33.20 35.09 -3.36
C LEU A 5 -34.42 35.72 -4.03
N LEU A 6 -35.07 36.67 -3.37
CA LEU A 6 -36.24 37.40 -3.91
C LEU A 6 -35.85 38.25 -5.12
N SER A 7 -34.75 39.00 -5.04
CA SER A 7 -34.27 39.84 -6.15
C SER A 7 -33.88 39.02 -7.39
N ARG A 8 -33.30 37.82 -7.19
CA ARG A 8 -32.96 36.90 -8.29
C ARG A 8 -34.19 36.29 -8.95
N VAL A 9 -35.24 36.01 -8.18
CA VAL A 9 -36.50 35.47 -8.70
C VAL A 9 -37.27 36.53 -9.49
N GLU A 10 -37.27 37.78 -9.04
CA GLU A 10 -37.90 38.90 -9.77
C GLU A 10 -37.16 39.23 -11.07
N ALA A 11 -35.82 39.22 -11.07
CA ALA A 11 -35.02 39.42 -12.28
C ALA A 11 -35.24 38.29 -13.32
N LEU A 12 -35.53 37.06 -12.87
CA LEU A 12 -35.87 35.94 -13.73
C LEU A 12 -37.28 36.06 -14.32
N ARG A 13 -38.25 36.54 -13.55
CA ARG A 13 -39.61 36.83 -14.04
C ARG A 13 -39.60 37.91 -15.13
N GLN A 14 -38.88 39.02 -14.90
CA GLN A 14 -38.75 40.09 -15.89
C GLN A 14 -38.10 39.62 -17.21
N LYS A 15 -37.20 38.62 -17.16
CA LYS A 15 -36.59 38.03 -18.36
C LYS A 15 -37.50 37.06 -19.11
N LEU A 16 -38.51 36.49 -18.43
CA LEU A 16 -39.46 35.55 -19.02
C LEU A 16 -40.68 36.27 -19.63
N ASP A 17 -41.10 37.40 -19.05
CA ASP A 17 -42.27 38.15 -19.52
C ASP A 17 -41.96 39.08 -20.72
N GLY A 18 -40.68 39.32 -21.01
CA GLY A 18 -40.23 40.10 -22.17
C GLY A 18 -40.10 39.26 -23.44
N SER A 19 -41.21 38.92 -24.09
CA SER A 19 -41.20 38.27 -25.41
C SER A 19 -41.55 39.25 -26.53
N SER A 20 -40.57 39.57 -27.38
CA SER A 20 -40.76 39.84 -28.82
C SER A 20 -39.46 40.27 -29.51
N ILE A 21 -38.62 39.32 -29.96
CA ILE A 21 -37.83 39.53 -31.18
C ILE A 21 -37.79 38.22 -31.96
N SER A 22 -38.34 38.28 -33.17
CA SER A 22 -38.30 37.27 -34.22
C SER A 22 -36.87 37.01 -34.72
N GLY A 23 -36.54 35.75 -35.00
CA GLY A 23 -35.44 35.39 -35.89
C GLY A 23 -34.54 34.29 -35.36
N SER A 24 -34.50 33.18 -36.11
CA SER A 24 -33.72 31.95 -35.88
C SER A 24 -34.33 30.98 -34.88
N LEU A 25 -34.73 29.81 -35.39
CA LEU A 25 -34.91 28.58 -34.62
C LEU A 25 -33.63 28.30 -33.82
N VAL A 26 -33.59 28.76 -32.57
CA VAL A 26 -32.57 28.33 -31.61
C VAL A 26 -32.84 26.85 -31.34
N ARG A 27 -32.11 26.00 -32.07
CA ARG A 27 -32.04 24.57 -31.78
C ARG A 27 -31.77 24.41 -30.27
N PRO A 28 -32.49 23.53 -29.57
CA PRO A 28 -32.28 23.33 -28.15
C PRO A 28 -30.80 23.06 -27.89
N HIS A 29 -30.25 23.70 -26.86
CA HIS A 29 -28.87 23.54 -26.45
C HIS A 29 -28.71 22.09 -25.97
N LEU A 30 -28.34 21.22 -26.90
CA LEU A 30 -28.09 19.82 -26.67
C LEU A 30 -27.08 19.69 -25.52
N SER A 31 -27.53 19.16 -24.38
CA SER A 31 -26.69 18.67 -23.29
C SER A 31 -25.67 17.61 -23.76
N SER A 32 -25.76 17.15 -25.01
CA SER A 32 -24.76 16.32 -25.68
C SER A 32 -23.58 17.10 -26.29
N ARG A 33 -23.55 18.44 -26.21
CA ARG A 33 -22.35 19.27 -26.45
C ARG A 33 -21.50 19.51 -25.19
N VAL A 34 -21.60 18.64 -24.17
CA VAL A 34 -20.49 18.50 -23.22
C VAL A 34 -19.28 18.12 -24.07
N LEU A 35 -18.42 19.11 -24.32
CA LEU A 35 -17.12 18.92 -24.96
C LEU A 35 -16.46 17.75 -24.24
N ILE A 36 -16.40 16.62 -24.94
CA ILE A 36 -15.71 15.44 -24.48
C ILE A 36 -14.26 15.85 -24.42
N ASN A 37 -13.82 16.21 -23.22
CA ASN A 37 -12.48 16.70 -23.00
C ASN A 37 -11.52 15.59 -23.43
N LYS A 38 -10.74 15.84 -24.50
CA LYS A 38 -9.76 14.90 -25.06
C LYS A 38 -8.79 14.35 -24.01
N TYR A 39 -8.57 15.07 -22.92
CA TYR A 39 -7.74 14.67 -21.79
C TYR A 39 -8.49 13.79 -20.77
N LYS A 40 -9.83 13.86 -20.71
CA LYS A 40 -10.66 13.04 -19.82
C LYS A 40 -11.19 11.78 -20.48
N TYR A 41 -11.31 11.75 -21.81
CA TYR A 41 -11.97 10.67 -22.53
C TYR A 41 -11.20 10.32 -23.81
N LYS A 42 -11.04 9.03 -24.08
CA LYS A 42 -10.40 8.49 -25.30
C LYS A 42 -11.41 7.68 -26.13
N THR A 43 -11.25 7.72 -27.44
CA THR A 43 -11.99 6.87 -28.38
C THR A 43 -11.55 5.43 -28.18
N LYS A 44 -12.51 4.50 -28.04
CA LYS A 44 -12.18 3.09 -27.78
C LYS A 44 -11.62 2.42 -29.05
N ALA A 45 -10.51 1.69 -28.91
CA ALA A 45 -9.89 0.95 -30.03
C ALA A 45 -10.71 -0.26 -30.49
N THR A 46 -11.56 -0.82 -29.63
CA THR A 46 -12.39 -2.00 -29.90
C THR A 46 -13.81 -1.81 -29.35
N ARG A 47 -14.85 -1.92 -30.19
CA ARG A 47 -16.25 -1.71 -29.76
C ARG A 47 -16.66 -2.76 -28.72
N ALA A 48 -16.98 -2.34 -27.50
CA ALA A 48 -17.65 -3.22 -26.54
C ALA A 48 -19.06 -3.55 -27.05
N LYS A 49 -19.42 -4.84 -27.07
CA LYS A 49 -20.67 -5.33 -27.67
C LYS A 49 -21.94 -4.87 -26.94
N ARG A 50 -21.88 -4.47 -25.67
CA ARG A 50 -23.07 -4.05 -24.89
C ARG A 50 -22.79 -2.87 -23.96
N ASN A 51 -23.66 -1.87 -23.98
CA ASN A 51 -23.64 -0.74 -23.05
C ASN A 51 -24.81 -0.85 -22.04
N PRO A 52 -24.55 -1.14 -20.75
CA PRO A 52 -25.61 -1.37 -19.77
C PRO A 52 -26.35 -0.10 -19.34
N PHE A 53 -25.83 1.08 -19.72
CA PHE A 53 -26.44 2.38 -19.41
C PHE A 53 -27.40 2.87 -20.49
N LEU A 54 -27.64 2.07 -21.54
CA LEU A 54 -28.58 2.39 -22.61
C LEU A 54 -29.81 1.47 -22.58
N PRO A 55 -30.98 1.95 -23.04
CA PRO A 55 -32.16 1.12 -23.26
C PRO A 55 -31.86 -0.10 -24.12
N VAL A 56 -32.61 -1.20 -23.94
CA VAL A 56 -32.40 -2.51 -24.62
C VAL A 56 -32.20 -2.36 -26.13
N LYS A 57 -32.99 -1.49 -26.77
CA LYS A 57 -32.93 -1.22 -28.22
C LYS A 57 -31.62 -0.56 -28.69
N LEU A 58 -30.89 0.07 -27.77
CA LEU A 58 -29.65 0.81 -28.01
C LEU A 58 -28.44 0.14 -27.36
N GLN A 59 -28.58 -1.05 -26.75
CA GLN A 59 -27.45 -1.72 -26.08
C GLN A 59 -26.32 -2.10 -27.04
N ASN A 60 -26.63 -2.31 -28.32
CA ASN A 60 -25.65 -2.59 -29.38
C ASN A 60 -24.91 -1.32 -29.84
N ALA A 61 -25.37 -0.13 -29.46
CA ALA A 61 -24.60 1.09 -29.58
C ALA A 61 -23.53 1.07 -28.49
N GLY A 62 -22.38 0.47 -28.82
CA GLY A 62 -21.24 0.40 -27.91
C GLY A 62 -20.86 1.78 -27.35
N LYS A 63 -20.23 1.81 -26.18
CA LYS A 63 -19.70 3.07 -25.61
C LYS A 63 -18.74 3.72 -26.61
N LEU A 64 -19.05 4.95 -27.05
CA LEU A 64 -18.25 5.71 -28.01
C LEU A 64 -16.90 6.18 -27.42
N TYR A 65 -16.89 6.45 -26.11
CA TYR A 65 -15.75 6.97 -25.38
C TYR A 65 -15.58 6.23 -24.06
N GLU A 66 -14.32 6.05 -23.65
CA GLU A 66 -13.95 5.61 -22.31
C GLU A 66 -13.27 6.78 -21.61
N ARG A 67 -13.46 6.96 -20.29
CA ARG A 67 -12.59 7.91 -19.60
C ARG A 67 -11.15 7.42 -19.73
N ALA A 68 -10.21 8.34 -19.93
CA ALA A 68 -8.79 8.03 -19.99
C ALA A 68 -8.34 7.22 -18.75
N LEU A 69 -8.97 7.49 -17.61
CA LEU A 69 -8.74 6.83 -16.31
C LEU A 69 -9.53 5.53 -16.10
N ASP A 70 -10.64 5.28 -16.83
CA ASP A 70 -11.46 4.06 -16.62
C ASP A 70 -10.72 2.78 -17.06
N GLY A 71 -9.65 2.92 -17.86
CA GLY A 71 -8.74 1.83 -18.22
C GLY A 71 -7.53 1.70 -17.29
N GLN A 72 -7.24 2.72 -16.48
CA GLN A 72 -6.26 2.66 -15.40
C GLN A 72 -7.01 2.38 -14.09
N LYS A 73 -7.44 1.13 -13.90
CA LYS A 73 -7.48 0.63 -12.52
C LYS A 73 -6.02 0.71 -12.06
N LEU A 74 -5.69 1.76 -11.29
CA LEU A 74 -4.39 1.91 -10.63
C LEU A 74 -4.02 0.52 -10.09
N ALA A 75 -2.92 -0.02 -10.60
CA ALA A 75 -2.44 -1.30 -10.12
C ALA A 75 -2.24 -1.16 -8.61
N PHE A 76 -2.74 -2.12 -7.84
CA PHE A 76 -2.58 -2.11 -6.40
C PHE A 76 -1.09 -2.02 -6.07
N GLY A 77 -0.69 -0.84 -5.62
CA GLY A 77 0.72 -0.47 -5.49
C GLY A 77 1.28 -0.80 -4.11
N CYS A 78 2.60 -0.70 -3.96
CA CYS A 78 3.27 -0.97 -2.69
C CYS A 78 2.75 -0.12 -1.53
N GLN A 79 2.37 1.14 -1.79
CA GLN A 79 1.81 2.01 -0.76
C GLN A 79 0.41 1.59 -0.31
N GLU A 80 -0.45 1.18 -1.26
CA GLU A 80 -1.79 0.68 -0.93
C GLU A 80 -1.70 -0.63 -0.14
N PHE A 81 -0.80 -1.53 -0.55
CA PHE A 81 -0.47 -2.74 0.20
C PHE A 81 -0.03 -2.42 1.63
N ALA A 82 0.94 -1.52 1.81
CA ALA A 82 1.45 -1.14 3.13
C ALA A 82 0.33 -0.56 4.02
N ASN A 83 -0.54 0.27 3.46
CA ASN A 83 -1.68 0.86 4.19
C ASN A 83 -2.70 -0.21 4.62
N HIS A 84 -3.01 -1.16 3.73
CA HIS A 84 -3.90 -2.28 4.03
C HIS A 84 -3.32 -3.18 5.12
N LEU A 85 -2.03 -3.53 4.99
CA LEU A 85 -1.32 -4.34 5.96
C LEU A 85 -1.28 -3.67 7.33
N LYS A 86 -0.93 -2.38 7.40
CA LYS A 86 -0.94 -1.61 8.65
C LYS A 86 -2.31 -1.59 9.30
N SER A 87 -3.35 -1.41 8.49
CA SER A 87 -4.74 -1.41 8.98
C SER A 87 -5.14 -2.77 9.53
N LEU A 88 -4.80 -3.87 8.83
CA LEU A 88 -5.06 -5.23 9.28
C LEU A 88 -4.38 -5.51 10.62
N VAL A 89 -3.06 -5.28 10.72
CA VAL A 89 -2.30 -5.50 11.95
C VAL A 89 -2.88 -4.70 13.12
N LYS A 90 -3.27 -3.45 12.89
CA LYS A 90 -3.90 -2.62 13.93
C LYS A 90 -5.28 -3.12 14.35
N ALA A 91 -6.12 -3.51 13.39
CA ALA A 91 -7.45 -4.04 13.66
C ALA A 91 -7.36 -5.38 14.40
N SER A 92 -6.34 -6.17 14.08
CA SER A 92 -6.19 -7.53 14.53
C SER A 92 -5.33 -7.70 15.79
N ARG A 93 -4.75 -6.61 16.32
CA ARG A 93 -3.82 -6.60 17.47
C ARG A 93 -4.36 -7.17 18.77
N HIS A 94 -5.68 -7.08 18.96
CA HIS A 94 -6.38 -7.51 20.18
C HIS A 94 -7.11 -8.85 20.01
N HIS A 95 -7.01 -9.45 18.82
CA HIS A 95 -7.60 -10.76 18.58
C HIS A 95 -6.65 -11.85 19.07
N LEU A 96 -7.20 -12.98 19.52
CA LEU A 96 -6.42 -14.16 19.92
C LEU A 96 -5.61 -14.78 18.77
N LEU A 97 -5.88 -14.37 17.53
CA LEU A 97 -5.12 -14.84 16.39
C LEU A 97 -3.67 -14.34 16.47
N LEU A 98 -2.76 -15.28 16.77
CA LEU A 98 -1.34 -15.08 16.60
C LEU A 98 -1.08 -14.94 15.10
N TRP A 99 -0.96 -13.69 14.63
CA TRP A 99 -0.43 -13.34 13.30
C TRP A 99 1.05 -13.72 13.18
N ASN A 100 1.48 -14.84 13.75
CA ASN A 100 2.84 -15.33 13.74
C ASN A 100 2.97 -16.59 12.88
N SER A 101 1.89 -17.06 12.22
CA SER A 101 1.99 -18.08 11.17
C SER A 101 2.62 -17.51 9.90
N GLU A 102 3.48 -18.28 9.24
CA GLU A 102 4.08 -17.92 7.96
C GLU A 102 3.07 -17.95 6.81
N LYS A 103 2.00 -18.76 6.93
CA LYS A 103 1.04 -19.01 5.84
C LYS A 103 -0.30 -18.30 6.04
N VAL A 104 -0.75 -18.19 7.29
CA VAL A 104 -2.00 -17.50 7.66
C VAL A 104 -1.62 -16.20 8.36
N ASN A 105 -1.44 -15.13 7.57
CA ASN A 105 -1.05 -13.85 8.12
C ASN A 105 -1.66 -12.61 7.43
N ALA A 106 -1.43 -11.45 8.05
CA ALA A 106 -1.96 -10.17 7.60
C ALA A 106 -1.40 -9.74 6.24
N ALA A 107 -0.16 -10.10 5.90
CA ALA A 107 0.42 -9.81 4.58
C ALA A 107 -0.29 -10.61 3.48
N VAL A 108 -0.59 -11.88 3.72
CA VAL A 108 -1.36 -12.72 2.77
C VAL A 108 -2.78 -12.16 2.57
N LEU A 109 -3.44 -11.71 3.64
CA LEU A 109 -4.75 -11.06 3.55
C LEU A 109 -4.71 -9.75 2.75
N ALA A 110 -3.75 -8.86 3.06
CA ALA A 110 -3.56 -7.60 2.35
C ALA A 110 -3.26 -7.85 0.86
N ALA A 111 -2.42 -8.85 0.57
CA ALA A 111 -2.04 -9.20 -0.80
C ALA A 111 -3.20 -9.77 -1.62
N ALA A 112 -4.17 -10.41 -0.96
CA ALA A 112 -5.41 -10.85 -1.56
C ALA A 112 -6.47 -9.74 -1.68
N GLY A 113 -6.13 -8.49 -1.35
CA GLY A 113 -7.00 -7.33 -1.51
C GLY A 113 -8.03 -7.13 -0.40
N TRP A 114 -7.86 -7.81 0.74
CA TRP A 114 -8.74 -7.69 1.89
C TRP A 114 -8.29 -6.55 2.82
N SER A 115 -9.26 -5.81 3.35
CA SER A 115 -9.05 -4.74 4.32
C SER A 115 -9.98 -4.94 5.51
N PRO A 116 -9.59 -4.55 6.73
CA PRO A 116 -10.47 -4.70 7.89
C PRO A 116 -11.62 -3.69 7.78
N MET A 117 -12.82 -4.14 8.12
CA MET A 117 -13.91 -3.22 8.40
C MET A 117 -13.81 -2.74 9.85
N PRO A 118 -13.94 -1.42 10.12
CA PRO A 118 -14.06 -0.91 11.47
C PRO A 118 -15.35 -1.47 12.08
N CYS A 119 -15.20 -2.39 13.02
CA CYS A 119 -16.33 -3.04 13.67
C CYS A 119 -16.78 -2.17 14.85
N ASN A 120 -17.75 -1.29 14.61
CA ASN A 120 -18.50 -0.68 15.71
C ASN A 120 -19.44 -1.76 16.24
N LYS A 121 -18.97 -2.53 17.24
CA LYS A 121 -19.69 -3.47 18.13
C LYS A 121 -20.99 -4.09 17.58
N THR A 122 -21.10 -5.43 17.65
CA THR A 122 -22.34 -6.27 17.66
C THR A 122 -22.84 -6.92 16.36
N SER A 123 -22.05 -7.76 15.69
CA SER A 123 -22.65 -8.80 14.82
C SER A 123 -21.76 -10.01 14.51
N GLY A 124 -20.44 -9.87 14.59
CA GLY A 124 -19.53 -11.01 14.70
C GLY A 124 -19.11 -11.16 16.16
N GLY A 125 -19.07 -12.39 16.69
CA GLY A 125 -18.59 -12.65 18.06
C GLY A 125 -17.18 -12.05 18.31
N PRO A 126 -16.71 -12.04 19.57
CA PRO A 126 -15.46 -11.36 19.99
C PRO A 126 -14.19 -11.82 19.24
N GLN A 127 -14.30 -12.88 18.43
CA GLN A 127 -13.22 -13.65 17.83
C GLN A 127 -13.24 -13.59 16.29
N SER A 128 -14.03 -12.71 15.67
CA SER A 128 -14.19 -12.66 14.21
C SER A 128 -13.63 -11.37 13.61
N LEU A 129 -12.77 -11.52 12.60
CA LEU A 129 -12.26 -10.42 11.79
C LEU A 129 -13.18 -10.25 10.57
N ILE A 130 -13.81 -9.07 10.48
CA ILE A 130 -14.64 -8.72 9.32
C ILE A 130 -13.75 -8.04 8.28
N LEU A 131 -13.65 -8.65 7.12
CA LEU A 131 -12.84 -8.19 6.00
C LEU A 131 -13.75 -7.71 4.88
N LYS A 132 -13.33 -6.65 4.18
CA LYS A 132 -14.01 -6.14 3.00
C LYS A 132 -13.02 -5.95 1.87
N CYS A 133 -13.45 -6.34 0.67
CA CYS A 133 -12.67 -6.08 -0.54
C CYS A 133 -12.93 -4.65 -1.05
N SER A 134 -11.87 -3.89 -1.31
CA SER A 134 -11.98 -2.52 -1.84
C SER A 134 -12.55 -2.45 -3.27
N GLN A 135 -12.52 -3.56 -4.02
CA GLN A 135 -12.94 -3.59 -5.43
C GLN A 135 -14.33 -4.16 -5.67
N CYS A 136 -14.65 -5.31 -5.07
CA CYS A 136 -15.97 -5.95 -5.23
C CYS A 136 -16.92 -5.65 -4.07
N SER A 137 -16.45 -4.99 -3.01
CA SER A 137 -17.22 -4.70 -1.79
C SER A 137 -17.75 -5.94 -1.04
N GLU A 138 -17.35 -7.15 -1.44
CA GLU A 138 -17.67 -8.37 -0.70
C GLU A 138 -17.14 -8.29 0.73
N VAL A 139 -17.91 -8.90 1.63
CA VAL A 139 -17.59 -8.99 3.05
C VAL A 139 -17.28 -10.43 3.38
N PHE A 140 -16.10 -10.67 3.92
CA PHE A 140 -15.63 -11.98 4.34
C PHE A 140 -15.47 -12.00 5.85
N TYR A 141 -16.18 -12.92 6.51
CA TYR A 141 -16.16 -13.09 7.95
C TYR A 141 -15.16 -14.20 8.28
N LEU A 142 -13.98 -13.80 8.73
CA LEU A 142 -12.98 -14.74 9.19
C LEU A 142 -13.17 -14.95 10.69
N LYS A 143 -13.83 -16.04 11.08
CA LYS A 143 -13.78 -16.50 12.47
C LYS A 143 -12.36 -17.00 12.73
N LEU A 144 -11.80 -16.69 13.90
CA LEU A 144 -10.38 -16.94 14.15
C LEU A 144 -10.15 -18.24 14.96
N ASP A 145 -11.12 -18.69 15.75
CA ASP A 145 -10.99 -19.89 16.61
C ASP A 145 -11.15 -21.23 15.88
N GLU A 146 -12.03 -21.31 14.87
CA GLU A 146 -12.32 -22.58 14.16
C GLU A 146 -11.17 -23.03 13.23
N TYR A 147 -10.15 -22.18 13.06
CA TYR A 147 -9.28 -22.20 11.89
C TYR A 147 -7.79 -22.41 12.23
N LEU A 148 -7.37 -22.17 13.47
CA LEU A 148 -5.96 -22.03 13.82
C LEU A 148 -5.15 -23.34 13.97
N GLU A 149 -5.77 -24.51 13.88
CA GLU A 149 -5.08 -25.77 14.18
C GLU A 149 -5.14 -26.84 13.08
N THR A 150 -5.73 -26.56 11.91
CA THR A 150 -5.79 -27.55 10.83
C THR A 150 -4.73 -27.27 9.76
N ALA A 151 -3.83 -28.24 9.52
CA ALA A 151 -2.90 -28.21 8.39
C ALA A 151 -3.63 -28.03 7.03
N GLU A 152 -4.89 -28.43 6.99
CA GLU A 152 -5.78 -28.24 5.85
C GLU A 152 -6.08 -26.76 5.56
N LEU A 153 -6.25 -25.92 6.60
CA LEU A 153 -6.43 -24.49 6.38
C LEU A 153 -5.18 -23.86 5.80
N GLU A 154 -4.00 -24.17 6.35
CA GLU A 154 -2.74 -23.60 5.84
C GLU A 154 -2.54 -23.86 4.35
N SER A 155 -2.93 -25.05 3.88
CA SER A 155 -2.82 -25.43 2.47
C SER A 155 -3.88 -24.75 1.58
N ARG A 156 -5.06 -24.41 2.12
CA ARG A 156 -6.19 -23.87 1.36
C ARG A 156 -6.47 -22.39 1.60
N PHE A 157 -5.75 -21.73 2.50
CA PHE A 157 -6.05 -20.36 2.93
C PHE A 157 -6.08 -19.37 1.76
N LYS A 158 -5.08 -19.41 0.88
CA LYS A 158 -5.02 -18.56 -0.32
C LYS A 158 -6.22 -18.79 -1.24
N GLU A 159 -6.65 -20.05 -1.40
CA GLU A 159 -7.81 -20.41 -2.21
C GLU A 159 -9.11 -19.86 -1.61
N ILE A 160 -9.30 -20.00 -0.29
CA ILE A 160 -10.45 -19.44 0.44
C ILE A 160 -10.52 -17.92 0.25
N LEU A 161 -9.40 -17.22 0.44
CA LEU A 161 -9.35 -15.76 0.24
C LEU A 161 -9.67 -15.35 -1.19
N THR A 162 -9.25 -16.15 -2.17
CA THR A 162 -9.47 -15.87 -3.60
C THR A 162 -10.93 -16.12 -3.99
N THR A 163 -11.51 -17.21 -3.51
CA THR A 163 -12.88 -17.64 -3.83
C THR A 163 -13.95 -16.82 -3.12
N ALA A 164 -13.64 -16.26 -1.94
CA ALA A 164 -14.53 -15.36 -1.19
C ALA A 164 -14.82 -14.03 -1.91
N HIS A 165 -14.05 -13.67 -2.93
CA HIS A 165 -14.37 -12.53 -3.79
C HIS A 165 -15.50 -12.86 -4.79
N HIS A 166 -16.29 -11.84 -5.12
CA HIS A 166 -17.26 -11.91 -6.22
C HIS A 166 -16.59 -12.39 -7.52
N THR A 167 -17.30 -13.17 -8.34
CA THR A 167 -16.79 -13.75 -9.62
C THR A 167 -16.24 -12.70 -10.61
N GLY A 168 -16.73 -11.46 -10.50
CA GLY A 168 -16.29 -10.29 -11.26
C GLY A 168 -15.02 -9.58 -10.75
N CYS A 169 -14.55 -9.92 -9.54
CA CYS A 169 -13.48 -9.19 -8.87
C CYS A 169 -12.14 -9.39 -9.56
N SER A 170 -11.32 -8.34 -9.65
CA SER A 170 -9.98 -8.50 -10.23
C SER A 170 -9.06 -9.29 -9.31
N TRP A 171 -9.26 -9.23 -7.98
CA TRP A 171 -8.54 -10.06 -7.00
C TRP A 171 -8.80 -11.56 -7.13
N ARG A 172 -9.95 -11.95 -7.71
CA ARG A 172 -10.26 -13.35 -8.01
C ARG A 172 -9.64 -13.85 -9.32
N ARG A 173 -9.45 -12.94 -10.28
CA ARG A 173 -9.03 -13.26 -11.66
C ARG A 173 -7.54 -13.00 -11.92
N ARG A 174 -6.98 -12.01 -11.24
CA ARG A 174 -5.54 -11.72 -11.23
C ARG A 174 -4.91 -12.48 -10.08
N GLN A 175 -3.67 -12.90 -10.27
CA GLN A 175 -2.83 -13.31 -9.15
C GLN A 175 -2.73 -12.14 -8.17
N SER A 176 -2.79 -12.47 -6.88
CA SER A 176 -2.63 -11.57 -5.74
C SER A 176 -1.41 -10.65 -5.89
N TYR A 177 -1.33 -9.60 -5.07
CA TYR A 177 -0.10 -8.81 -4.95
C TYR A 177 1.07 -9.76 -4.66
N ASP A 178 2.10 -9.71 -5.50
CA ASP A 178 3.23 -10.64 -5.42
C ASP A 178 4.13 -10.24 -4.24
N LEU A 179 3.98 -10.94 -3.12
CA LEU A 179 4.73 -10.68 -1.89
C LEU A 179 6.23 -10.93 -2.08
N GLU A 180 6.63 -11.92 -2.87
CA GLU A 180 8.05 -12.24 -3.11
C GLU A 180 8.75 -11.11 -3.86
N LYS A 181 8.07 -10.59 -4.90
CA LYS A 181 8.63 -9.50 -5.71
C LYS A 181 8.57 -8.14 -5.01
N ASN A 182 7.47 -7.86 -4.30
CA ASN A 182 7.18 -6.48 -3.89
C ASN A 182 7.26 -6.24 -2.38
N TYR A 183 7.13 -7.28 -1.54
CA TYR A 183 7.19 -7.14 -0.08
C TYR A 183 8.49 -7.69 0.51
N HIS A 184 8.84 -8.95 0.24
CA HIS A 184 10.02 -9.59 0.80
C HIS A 184 11.31 -8.96 0.27
N LEU A 185 12.33 -8.90 1.14
CA LEU A 185 13.64 -8.37 0.76
C LEU A 185 14.25 -9.18 -0.38
N ASN A 186 14.48 -8.52 -1.51
CA ASN A 186 15.08 -9.08 -2.72
C ASN A 186 15.94 -8.01 -3.42
N ARG A 187 16.72 -8.39 -4.43
CA ARG A 187 17.63 -7.44 -5.11
C ARG A 187 16.89 -6.31 -5.82
N GLY A 188 15.71 -6.60 -6.39
CA GLY A 188 14.92 -5.63 -7.15
C GLY A 188 14.32 -4.52 -6.30
N ASN A 189 14.15 -4.73 -4.98
CA ASN A 189 13.61 -3.73 -4.06
C ASN A 189 14.63 -3.16 -3.07
N LEU A 190 15.93 -3.48 -3.20
CA LEU A 190 16.98 -2.94 -2.33
C LEU A 190 17.07 -1.40 -2.37
N TYR A 191 16.78 -0.78 -3.51
CA TYR A 191 16.82 0.68 -3.63
C TYR A 191 15.78 1.36 -2.72
N LEU A 192 14.59 0.76 -2.57
CA LEU A 192 13.55 1.25 -1.67
C LEU A 192 13.99 1.15 -0.20
N GLU A 193 14.72 0.09 0.13
CA GLU A 193 15.29 -0.06 1.48
C GLU A 193 16.41 0.94 1.74
N PHE A 194 17.23 1.25 0.74
CA PHE A 194 18.26 2.28 0.84
C PHE A 194 17.66 3.67 1.12
N GLU A 195 16.62 4.02 0.35
CA GLU A 195 15.87 5.27 0.55
C GLU A 195 15.22 5.30 1.95
N ARG A 196 14.57 4.21 2.37
CA ARG A 196 13.97 4.08 3.70
C ARG A 196 15.00 4.32 4.80
N VAL A 197 16.15 3.64 4.75
CA VAL A 197 17.20 3.76 5.76
C VAL A 197 17.72 5.19 5.82
N SER A 198 18.01 5.80 4.66
CA SER A 198 18.51 7.17 4.58
C SER A 198 17.52 8.19 5.14
N ASN A 199 16.24 8.06 4.80
CA ASN A 199 15.18 8.94 5.28
C ASN A 199 14.97 8.80 6.79
N GLU A 200 15.02 7.57 7.30
CA GLU A 200 14.84 7.30 8.73
C GLU A 200 15.98 7.87 9.57
N LEU A 201 17.23 7.70 9.13
CA LEU A 201 18.41 8.24 9.81
C LEU A 201 18.39 9.77 9.85
N ARG A 202 18.00 10.42 8.74
CA ARG A 202 17.83 11.87 8.71
C ARG A 202 16.74 12.33 9.68
N ARG A 203 15.65 11.57 9.81
CA ARG A 203 14.52 11.89 10.69
C ARG A 203 14.89 11.83 12.17
N CYS A 204 15.77 10.93 12.57
CA CYS A 204 16.17 10.72 13.96
C CYS A 204 17.53 11.32 14.32
N GLN A 205 18.15 12.11 13.43
CA GLN A 205 19.50 12.65 13.63
C GLN A 205 19.65 13.46 14.94
N ASP A 206 18.63 14.22 15.31
CA ASP A 206 18.64 15.07 16.51
C ASP A 206 18.06 14.39 17.75
N TRP A 207 17.79 13.08 17.69
CA TRP A 207 17.17 12.37 18.79
C TRP A 207 18.24 11.88 19.75
N ASP A 208 18.15 12.34 20.99
CA ASP A 208 18.95 11.80 22.09
C ASP A 208 18.46 10.38 22.43
N MET A 209 19.12 9.39 21.83
CA MET A 209 18.76 7.98 21.93
C MET A 209 19.33 7.37 23.22
N PRO A 210 18.60 6.44 23.88
CA PRO A 210 19.12 5.75 25.05
C PRO A 210 20.45 5.07 24.74
N GLN A 211 21.34 5.01 25.74
CA GLN A 211 22.59 4.29 25.62
C GLN A 211 22.31 2.78 25.67
N LEU A 212 22.47 2.09 24.54
CA LEU A 212 22.22 0.65 24.39
C LEU A 212 23.56 -0.09 24.30
N GLU A 213 23.83 -1.04 25.18
CA GLU A 213 25.15 -1.66 25.30
C GLU A 213 25.36 -2.81 24.30
N ASN A 214 24.31 -3.54 23.91
CA ASN A 214 24.43 -4.85 23.24
C ASN A 214 24.15 -4.89 21.72
N ILE A 215 24.24 -3.77 21.00
CA ILE A 215 24.04 -3.78 19.54
C ILE A 215 25.35 -4.05 18.80
N ASP A 216 25.34 -5.05 17.89
CA ASP A 216 26.47 -5.38 17.01
C ASP A 216 26.76 -4.22 16.02
N GLN A 217 27.66 -3.33 16.45
CA GLN A 217 28.14 -2.18 15.68
C GLN A 217 29.12 -2.58 14.60
N ASP A 218 29.86 -3.67 14.78
CA ASP A 218 30.91 -4.10 13.87
C ASP A 218 30.33 -4.64 12.56
N ALA A 219 29.18 -5.33 12.62
CA ALA A 219 28.47 -5.79 11.42
C ALA A 219 27.99 -4.65 10.50
N VAL A 220 27.68 -3.48 11.06
CA VAL A 220 27.11 -2.34 10.31
C VAL A 220 28.11 -1.24 10.01
N ARG A 221 29.26 -1.20 10.71
CA ARG A 221 30.33 -0.21 10.49
C ARG A 221 30.74 -0.04 9.02
N PRO A 222 30.86 -1.09 8.18
CA PRO A 222 31.20 -0.90 6.77
C PRO A 222 30.13 -0.15 5.95
N LEU A 223 28.88 -0.13 6.43
CA LEU A 223 27.77 0.58 5.79
C LEU A 223 27.68 2.06 6.21
N ALA A 224 28.34 2.46 7.29
CA ALA A 224 28.23 3.81 7.85
C ALA A 224 28.53 4.91 6.82
N ARG A 225 29.63 4.76 6.07
CA ARG A 225 30.00 5.70 4.99
C ARG A 225 28.97 5.78 3.86
N THR A 226 28.22 4.70 3.63
CA THR A 226 27.23 4.66 2.54
C THR A 226 25.97 5.47 2.92
N PHE A 227 25.66 5.53 4.20
CA PHE A 227 24.50 6.25 4.74
C PHE A 227 24.86 7.60 5.37
N ASP A 228 26.10 8.08 5.19
CA ASP A 228 26.61 9.31 5.79
C ASP A 228 26.44 9.36 7.33
N VAL A 229 26.67 8.20 7.97
CA VAL A 229 26.54 8.02 9.42
C VAL A 229 27.92 8.12 10.06
N SER A 230 28.04 8.91 11.13
CA SER A 230 29.26 9.00 11.93
C SER A 230 29.61 7.65 12.57
N ILE A 231 30.90 7.43 12.85
CA ILE A 231 31.40 6.15 13.39
C ILE A 231 31.31 6.11 14.93
N ASP A 232 30.64 7.08 15.55
CA ASP A 232 30.35 7.01 16.98
C ASP A 232 29.31 5.93 17.28
N ALA A 233 29.32 5.45 18.52
CA ALA A 233 28.49 4.33 18.93
C ALA A 233 26.98 4.61 18.76
N ILE A 234 26.52 5.84 19.01
CA ILE A 234 25.09 6.19 18.96
C ILE A 234 24.58 6.15 17.52
N ALA A 235 25.34 6.72 16.59
CA ALA A 235 25.03 6.74 15.18
C ALA A 235 25.02 5.32 14.57
N LEU A 236 26.01 4.49 14.92
CA LEU A 236 26.07 3.08 14.48
C LEU A 236 24.93 2.22 15.06
N ARG A 237 24.49 2.49 16.29
CA ARG A 237 23.32 1.82 16.89
C ARG A 237 22.04 2.16 16.16
N SER A 238 21.86 3.44 15.83
CA SER A 238 20.71 3.91 15.05
C SER A 238 20.68 3.24 13.69
N LEU A 239 21.83 3.20 12.99
CA LEU A 239 21.98 2.47 11.73
C LEU A 239 21.63 0.98 11.88
N SER A 240 22.10 0.32 12.92
CA SER A 240 21.79 -1.10 13.17
C SER A 240 20.29 -1.35 13.34
N LEU A 241 19.60 -0.59 14.19
CA LEU A 241 18.15 -0.71 14.39
C LEU A 241 17.38 -0.47 13.09
N VAL A 242 17.75 0.57 12.34
CA VAL A 242 17.10 0.89 11.06
C VAL A 242 17.34 -0.22 10.04
N LEU A 243 18.53 -0.82 9.98
CA LEU A 243 18.85 -1.95 9.11
C LEU A 243 18.13 -3.25 9.49
N LYS A 244 17.83 -3.46 10.77
CA LYS A 244 16.91 -4.51 11.24
C LYS A 244 15.45 -4.26 10.82
N GLY A 245 15.15 -3.13 10.17
CA GLY A 245 13.83 -2.83 9.62
C GLY A 245 12.94 -2.00 10.54
N TYR A 246 13.48 -1.49 11.64
CA TYR A 246 12.76 -0.62 12.55
C TYR A 246 12.70 0.83 12.06
N THR A 247 11.66 1.53 12.50
CA THR A 247 11.48 2.98 12.40
C THR A 247 11.19 3.52 13.78
N PHE A 248 11.76 4.67 14.12
CA PHE A 248 11.58 5.28 15.43
C PHE A 248 10.19 5.93 15.51
N VAL A 249 9.41 5.55 16.52
CA VAL A 249 8.14 6.21 16.85
C VAL A 249 8.43 7.37 17.79
N ASN A 250 9.28 7.13 18.78
CA ASN A 250 9.87 8.11 19.69
C ASN A 250 11.24 7.58 20.16
N LYS A 251 11.85 8.26 21.14
CA LYS A 251 13.18 7.90 21.67
C LYS A 251 13.29 6.52 22.32
N GLU A 252 12.17 5.91 22.68
CA GLU A 252 12.12 4.65 23.45
C GLU A 252 11.44 3.50 22.70
N ILE A 253 10.62 3.84 21.70
CA ILE A 253 9.73 2.92 20.99
C ILE A 253 10.06 2.94 19.51
N VAL A 254 10.21 1.74 18.96
CA VAL A 254 10.33 1.53 17.53
C VAL A 254 9.14 0.72 17.00
N GLU A 255 8.84 0.91 15.72
CA GLU A 255 7.84 0.16 14.96
C GLU A 255 8.55 -0.51 13.78
N CYS A 256 8.34 -1.82 13.59
CA CYS A 256 8.85 -2.50 12.41
C CYS A 256 8.15 -1.99 11.14
N SER A 257 8.92 -1.65 10.11
CA SER A 257 8.40 -1.17 8.82
C SER A 257 7.71 -2.26 7.99
N GLY A 258 7.89 -3.54 8.34
CA GLY A 258 7.30 -4.69 7.66
C GLY A 258 6.02 -5.17 8.34
N CYS A 259 6.14 -5.61 9.60
CA CYS A 259 5.00 -6.18 10.34
C CYS A 259 4.26 -5.18 11.23
N PHE A 260 4.71 -3.93 11.35
CA PHE A 260 4.10 -2.88 12.20
C PHE A 260 4.00 -3.24 13.70
N GLN A 261 4.74 -4.25 14.15
CA GLN A 261 4.88 -4.52 15.58
C GLN A 261 5.71 -3.43 16.24
N ARG A 262 5.30 -3.05 17.45
CA ARG A 262 5.99 -2.07 18.28
C ARG A 262 6.72 -2.78 19.39
N ALA A 263 7.92 -2.30 19.68
CA ALA A 263 8.72 -2.77 20.79
C ALA A 263 9.43 -1.59 21.45
N PHE A 264 9.74 -1.75 22.73
CA PHE A 264 10.71 -0.87 23.37
C PHE A 264 12.10 -1.21 22.84
N ILE A 265 12.92 -0.18 22.65
CA ILE A 265 14.29 -0.34 22.17
C ILE A 265 15.09 -1.24 23.12
N THR A 266 14.85 -1.14 24.43
CA THR A 266 15.45 -1.99 25.46
C THR A 266 15.05 -3.47 25.33
N THR A 267 13.89 -3.77 24.75
CA THR A 267 13.48 -5.17 24.51
C THR A 267 14.27 -5.78 23.36
N ILE A 268 14.53 -5.00 22.30
CA ILE A 268 15.31 -5.46 21.13
C ILE A 268 16.78 -5.70 21.48
N GLU A 269 17.26 -5.06 22.53
CA GLU A 269 18.62 -5.23 23.06
C GLU A 269 18.84 -6.64 23.64
N ASN A 270 17.80 -7.24 24.22
CA ASN A 270 17.84 -8.61 24.69
C ASN A 270 17.79 -9.55 23.47
N SER A 271 18.97 -9.95 22.99
CA SER A 271 19.20 -10.71 21.74
C SER A 271 18.41 -12.02 21.61
N GLU A 272 17.76 -12.46 22.68
CA GLU A 272 16.91 -13.66 22.71
C GLU A 272 15.53 -13.44 22.09
N THR A 273 15.11 -12.18 21.88
CA THR A 273 13.75 -11.87 21.41
C THR A 273 13.74 -11.21 20.04
N ASN A 274 13.28 -11.95 19.03
CA ASN A 274 12.95 -11.40 17.72
C ASN A 274 11.59 -10.68 17.82
N CYS A 275 11.62 -9.35 17.76
CA CYS A 275 10.41 -8.52 17.85
C CYS A 275 9.67 -8.37 16.51
N HIS A 276 9.95 -9.24 15.54
CA HIS A 276 9.23 -9.34 14.27
C HIS A 276 8.33 -10.57 14.22
N ALA A 277 7.18 -10.43 13.57
CA ALA A 277 6.33 -11.57 13.20
C ALA A 277 7.10 -12.49 12.23
N LYS A 278 6.84 -13.80 12.26
CA LYS A 278 7.56 -14.78 11.42
C LYS A 278 7.46 -14.50 9.91
N TRP A 279 6.34 -13.95 9.46
CA TRP A 279 6.13 -13.56 8.05
C TRP A 279 6.71 -12.18 7.69
N CYS A 280 7.30 -11.46 8.65
CA CYS A 280 7.87 -10.15 8.41
C CYS A 280 9.02 -10.23 7.39
N LYS A 281 9.10 -9.25 6.48
CA LYS A 281 10.24 -9.15 5.55
C LYS A 281 11.60 -8.98 6.24
N TYR A 282 11.60 -8.53 7.50
CA TYR A 282 12.78 -8.38 8.35
C TYR A 282 12.88 -9.45 9.45
N HIS A 283 12.14 -10.57 9.36
CA HIS A 283 12.23 -11.62 10.37
C HIS A 283 13.67 -12.13 10.53
N ASP A 284 14.41 -12.29 9.42
CA ASP A 284 15.88 -12.37 9.46
C ASP A 284 16.46 -10.95 9.52
N GLU A 285 16.73 -10.49 10.74
CA GLU A 285 17.28 -9.16 11.05
C GLU A 285 18.62 -8.89 10.34
N SER A 286 19.35 -9.94 9.97
CA SER A 286 20.67 -9.83 9.31
C SER A 286 20.59 -9.74 7.79
N LYS A 287 19.43 -10.08 7.19
CA LYS A 287 19.28 -10.25 5.74
C LYS A 287 19.57 -8.97 4.97
N LEU A 288 19.00 -7.84 5.40
CA LEU A 288 19.18 -6.55 4.70
C LEU A 288 20.65 -6.13 4.72
N THR A 289 21.29 -6.17 5.89
CA THR A 289 22.71 -5.86 6.07
C THR A 289 23.59 -6.71 5.15
N LYS A 290 23.39 -8.04 5.15
CA LYS A 290 24.13 -8.97 4.27
C LYS A 290 23.93 -8.64 2.79
N MET A 291 22.70 -8.31 2.38
CA MET A 291 22.40 -7.95 0.99
C MET A 291 23.10 -6.65 0.58
N LEU A 292 23.07 -5.61 1.41
CA LEU A 292 23.74 -4.34 1.15
C LEU A 292 25.27 -4.50 1.08
N LEU A 293 25.86 -5.21 2.04
CA LEU A 293 27.31 -5.50 2.04
C LEU A 293 27.74 -6.27 0.78
N LYS A 294 26.95 -7.24 0.34
CA LYS A 294 27.22 -8.00 -0.89
C LYS A 294 27.12 -7.14 -2.15
N SER A 295 26.28 -6.11 -2.14
CA SER A 295 26.21 -5.15 -3.23
C SER A 295 27.43 -4.22 -3.23
N LEU A 296 27.94 -3.84 -2.05
CA LEU A 296 29.15 -3.01 -1.93
C LEU A 296 30.44 -3.75 -2.31
N SER A 297 30.55 -5.05 -2.01
CA SER A 297 31.75 -5.83 -2.38
C SER A 297 31.91 -6.09 -3.87
N ARG A 298 30.86 -5.82 -4.67
CA ARG A 298 30.87 -5.91 -6.13
C ARG A 298 31.20 -4.59 -6.82
N ILE A 299 31.26 -3.49 -6.07
CA ILE A 299 31.56 -2.17 -6.59
C ILE A 299 33.08 -1.97 -6.50
N ASP A 300 33.71 -1.86 -7.66
CA ASP A 300 35.14 -1.52 -7.73
C ASP A 300 35.39 -0.20 -7.00
N LYS A 301 36.31 -0.23 -6.04
CA LYS A 301 36.60 0.87 -5.10
C LYS A 301 37.13 2.14 -5.77
N SER A 302 37.35 2.12 -7.09
CA SER A 302 37.84 3.22 -7.92
C SER A 302 36.75 4.15 -8.47
N SER A 303 35.47 3.82 -8.31
CA SER A 303 34.36 4.58 -8.91
C SER A 303 33.70 5.58 -7.96
N GLY A 304 33.32 6.75 -8.48
CA GLY A 304 32.71 7.85 -7.72
C GLY A 304 31.27 7.52 -7.28
N LEU A 305 30.77 8.17 -6.21
CA LEU A 305 29.43 7.89 -5.65
C LEU A 305 28.28 7.98 -6.69
N GLY A 306 28.41 8.88 -7.67
CA GLY A 306 27.48 9.02 -8.80
C GLY A 306 27.46 7.80 -9.72
N GLU A 307 28.64 7.33 -10.15
CA GLU A 307 28.80 6.12 -10.98
C GLU A 307 28.34 4.85 -10.23
N ARG A 308 28.49 4.83 -8.90
CA ARG A 308 28.02 3.75 -8.04
C ARG A 308 26.50 3.68 -7.96
N LEU A 309 25.81 4.82 -7.97
CA LEU A 309 24.35 4.91 -8.04
C LEU A 309 23.82 4.62 -9.45
N GLU A 310 24.50 5.08 -10.51
CA GLU A 310 24.16 4.74 -11.89
C GLU A 310 24.37 3.25 -12.20
N SER A 311 25.43 2.62 -11.70
CA SER A 311 25.66 1.18 -11.84
C SER A 311 24.52 0.36 -11.22
N LEU A 312 24.00 0.80 -10.06
CA LEU A 312 22.80 0.22 -9.46
C LEU A 312 21.55 0.43 -10.35
N GLY A 313 21.41 1.59 -11.00
CA GLY A 313 20.32 1.90 -11.93
C GLY A 313 20.37 1.11 -13.25
N VAL A 314 21.54 0.95 -13.85
CA VAL A 314 21.73 0.26 -15.15
C VAL A 314 21.47 -1.25 -15.02
N HIS A 315 21.80 -1.85 -13.88
CA HIS A 315 21.53 -3.27 -13.62
C HIS A 315 20.05 -3.56 -13.29
N LEU A 316 19.22 -2.53 -13.05
CA LEU A 316 17.77 -2.65 -12.82
C LEU A 316 16.95 -2.68 -14.12
N HIS A 317 17.54 -2.33 -15.26
CA HIS A 317 16.87 -2.35 -16.58
C HIS A 317 17.32 -3.51 -17.50
N ALA A 318 18.24 -4.36 -17.03
CA ALA A 318 18.74 -5.50 -17.78
C ALA A 318 18.01 -6.83 -17.45
N VAL A 319 16.85 -6.79 -16.78
CA VAL A 319 15.97 -7.95 -16.52
C VAL A 319 14.52 -7.58 -16.76
#